data_AF-A0A920P166-F1
#
_entry.id   AF-A0A920P166-F1
#
_cell.length_a   1.000
_cell.length_b   1.000
_cell.length_c   1.000
_cell.angle_alpha   90.00
_cell.angle_beta   90.00
_cell.angle_gamma   90.00
#
_symmetry.space_group_name_H-M   'P 1'
#
loop_
_entity.id
_entity.type
_entity.pdbx_description
1 polymer ?
#
loop_
_entity_poly.entity_id
_entity_poly.type
_entity_poly.pdbx_seq_one_letter_code
_entity_poly.pdbx_strand_id
1 'polypeptide(L)'
;MKKLGYKVYKEYYINDTGAQIDKLTNSVIFRYEELFNKSKKLIKANLYPGEYLIDLAKDLKKKYGSRLKENNNKNHNIIRKFSLNWIVKQIKHDLNLLGVKFDSFYSENELVKKKKYLYV
;
A
#
# COMPACT_ATOMS: atom_id res chain seq x y z
N MET A 1 6.35 -6.84 30.90
CA MET A 1 5.45 -7.84 30.28
C MET A 1 6.23 -9.08 29.80
N LYS A 2 6.86 -9.10 28.61
CA LYS A 2 7.67 -10.27 28.15
C LYS A 2 8.87 -10.58 29.08
N LYS A 3 9.60 -9.56 29.52
CA LYS A 3 10.68 -9.67 30.53
C LYS A 3 10.20 -10.14 31.92
N LEU A 4 8.89 -10.14 32.18
CA LEU A 4 8.29 -10.57 33.43
C LEU A 4 7.63 -11.97 33.29
N GLY A 5 7.95 -12.73 32.23
CA GLY A 5 7.42 -14.08 32.00
C GLY A 5 6.05 -14.16 31.33
N TYR A 6 5.40 -13.03 31.06
CA TYR A 6 4.10 -13.04 30.38
C TYR A 6 4.24 -13.31 28.88
N LYS A 7 3.35 -14.14 28.34
CA LYS A 7 3.19 -14.34 26.90
C LYS A 7 2.56 -13.09 26.28
N VAL A 8 3.37 -12.28 25.61
CA VAL A 8 2.91 -11.06 24.91
C VAL A 8 2.85 -11.31 23.42
N TYR A 9 1.69 -11.03 22.85
CA TYR A 9 1.44 -11.01 21.41
C TYR A 9 1.35 -9.57 20.91
N LYS A 10 2.03 -9.26 19.80
CA LYS A 10 2.01 -7.96 19.13
C LYS A 10 1.41 -8.09 17.75
N GLU A 11 0.31 -7.39 17.51
CA GLU A 11 -0.41 -7.38 16.25
C GLU A 11 -0.35 -5.99 15.61
N TYR A 12 -0.21 -5.95 14.28
CA TYR A 12 -0.25 -4.71 13.50
C TYR A 12 -1.52 -4.69 12.65
N TYR A 13 -2.37 -3.67 12.83
CA TYR A 13 -3.62 -3.51 12.09
C TYR A 13 -3.43 -2.56 10.91
N ILE A 14 -3.71 -3.05 9.70
CA ILE A 14 -3.61 -2.29 8.45
C ILE A 14 -5.01 -1.85 8.03
N ASN A 15 -5.26 -0.55 8.10
CA ASN A 15 -6.47 0.06 7.56
C ASN A 15 -6.34 0.22 6.03
N ASP A 16 -6.62 -0.85 5.28
CA ASP A 16 -6.49 -0.92 3.83
C ASP A 16 -7.83 -0.76 3.07
N THR A 17 -8.81 -0.15 3.72
CA THR A 17 -10.17 0.11 3.23
C THR A 17 -10.45 1.61 3.10
N GLY A 18 -11.47 1.96 2.29
CA GLY A 18 -11.97 3.33 2.19
C GLY A 18 -11.16 4.33 1.36
N ALA A 19 -11.57 5.60 1.47
CA ALA A 19 -11.16 6.71 0.60
C ALA A 19 -9.67 7.08 0.71
N GLN A 20 -9.01 6.78 1.82
CA GLN A 20 -7.57 7.06 1.99
C GLN A 20 -6.73 6.21 1.03
N ILE A 21 -7.09 4.94 0.85
CA ILE A 21 -6.38 4.06 -0.09
C ILE A 21 -6.68 4.42 -1.54
N ASP A 22 -7.86 4.95 -1.85
CA ASP A 22 -8.14 5.48 -3.19
C ASP A 22 -7.32 6.73 -3.47
N LYS A 23 -7.18 7.63 -2.49
CA LYS A 23 -6.30 8.80 -2.58
C LYS A 23 -4.84 8.36 -2.83
N LEU A 24 -4.36 7.37 -2.07
CA LEU A 24 -3.03 6.78 -2.27
C LEU A 24 -2.89 6.19 -3.68
N THR A 25 -3.85 5.39 -4.12
CA THR A 25 -3.82 4.72 -5.44
C THR A 25 -3.77 5.74 -6.57
N ASN A 26 -4.60 6.78 -6.51
CA ASN A 26 -4.59 7.88 -7.48
C ASN A 26 -3.26 8.64 -7.49
N SER A 27 -2.62 8.76 -6.33
CA SER A 27 -1.31 9.42 -6.22
C SER A 27 -0.22 8.57 -6.86
N VAL A 28 -0.26 7.25 -6.70
CA VAL A 28 0.64 6.31 -7.37
C VAL A 28 0.43 6.32 -8.88
N ILE A 29 -0.83 6.32 -9.36
CA ILE A 29 -1.16 6.42 -10.78
C ILE A 29 -0.52 7.68 -11.38
N PHE A 30 -0.70 8.82 -10.71
CA PHE A 30 -0.09 10.07 -11.14
C PHE A 30 1.44 9.96 -11.26
N ARG A 31 2.13 9.46 -10.22
CA ARG A 31 3.59 9.26 -10.24
C ARG A 31 4.02 8.27 -11.32
N TYR A 32 3.26 7.23 -11.55
CA TYR A 32 3.52 6.24 -12.58
C TYR A 32 3.41 6.83 -13.98
N GLU A 33 2.40 7.67 -14.24
CA GLU A 33 2.26 8.41 -15.50
C GLU A 33 3.41 9.41 -15.73
N GLU A 34 3.87 10.10 -14.68
CA GLU A 34 5.03 11.00 -14.75
C GLU A 34 6.28 10.27 -15.26
N LEU A 35 6.45 8.98 -14.98
CA LEU A 35 7.62 8.23 -15.46
C LEU A 35 7.63 7.98 -16.97
N PHE A 36 6.53 8.23 -17.68
CA PHE A 36 6.46 8.09 -19.14
C PHE A 36 6.49 9.44 -19.86
N ASN A 37 6.07 10.50 -19.18
CA ASN A 37 6.00 11.84 -19.75
C ASN A 37 7.10 12.67 -19.08
N LYS A 38 8.13 13.07 -19.83
CA LYS A 38 9.27 13.84 -19.28
C LYS A 38 8.90 15.25 -18.77
N SER A 39 7.64 15.65 -18.83
CA SER A 39 7.15 16.90 -18.26
C SER A 39 6.83 16.73 -16.77
N LYS A 40 7.46 17.55 -15.92
CA LYS A 40 7.10 17.64 -14.50
C LYS A 40 5.65 18.11 -14.41
N LYS A 41 4.76 17.25 -13.92
CA LYS A 41 3.39 17.65 -13.59
C LYS A 41 3.38 18.07 -12.12
N LEU A 42 2.78 19.22 -11.82
CA LEU A 42 2.55 19.58 -10.42
C LEU A 42 1.56 18.58 -9.81
N ILE A 43 1.87 18.02 -8.64
CA ILE A 43 0.93 17.17 -7.92
C ILE A 43 -0.32 17.98 -7.60
N LYS A 44 -1.50 17.45 -7.94
CA LYS A 44 -2.77 18.09 -7.58
C LYS A 44 -2.94 18.09 -6.06
N ALA A 45 -3.50 19.16 -5.49
CA ALA A 45 -3.70 19.31 -4.05
C ALA A 45 -4.51 18.18 -3.38
N ASN A 46 -5.33 17.46 -4.16
CA ASN A 46 -6.12 16.33 -3.69
C ASN A 46 -5.39 14.97 -3.74
N LEU A 47 -4.11 14.94 -4.12
CA LEU A 47 -3.27 13.75 -4.09
C LEU A 47 -2.38 13.74 -2.84
N TYR A 48 -1.95 12.56 -2.45
CA TYR A 48 -0.99 12.36 -1.38
C TYR A 48 0.42 12.73 -1.88
N PRO A 49 1.14 13.65 -1.22
CA PRO A 49 2.38 14.21 -1.75
C PRO A 49 3.65 13.40 -1.46
N GLY A 50 3.54 12.19 -0.89
CA GLY A 50 4.70 11.41 -0.45
C GLY A 50 5.74 11.14 -1.55
N GLU A 51 6.99 11.50 -1.30
CA GLU A 51 8.10 11.28 -2.23
C GLU A 51 8.41 9.80 -2.46
N TYR A 52 8.24 8.98 -1.44
CA TYR A 52 8.41 7.52 -1.54
C TYR A 52 7.51 6.87 -2.61
N LEU A 53 6.41 7.53 -3.00
CA LEU A 53 5.55 7.07 -4.09
C LEU A 53 6.25 7.08 -5.45
N ILE A 54 7.32 7.87 -5.62
CA ILE A 54 8.13 7.87 -6.83
C ILE A 54 8.84 6.52 -6.97
N ASP A 55 9.42 5.99 -5.88
CA ASP A 55 10.12 4.70 -5.92
C ASP A 55 9.14 3.54 -6.08
N LEU A 56 7.98 3.62 -5.43
CA LEU A 56 6.86 2.70 -5.67
C LEU A 56 6.46 2.71 -7.16
N ALA A 57 6.29 3.88 -7.76
CA ALA A 57 5.95 4.02 -9.18
C ALA A 57 7.05 3.47 -10.10
N LYS A 58 8.34 3.63 -9.75
CA LYS A 58 9.45 3.02 -10.49
C LYS A 58 9.38 1.50 -10.45
N ASP A 59 9.12 0.92 -9.29
CA ASP A 59 8.95 -0.53 -9.14
C ASP A 59 7.73 -1.05 -9.90
N LEU A 60 6.63 -0.28 -9.89
CA LEU A 60 5.44 -0.59 -10.67
C LEU A 60 5.75 -0.57 -12.18
N LYS A 61 6.48 0.45 -12.68
CA LYS A 61 6.93 0.54 -14.08
C LYS A 61 7.89 -0.58 -14.45
N LYS A 62 8.83 -0.92 -13.57
CA LYS A 62 9.74 -2.07 -13.76
C LYS A 62 8.96 -3.36 -13.95
N LYS A 63 7.88 -3.56 -13.18
CA LYS A 63 7.07 -4.79 -13.24
C LYS A 63 6.08 -4.83 -14.40
N TYR A 64 5.41 -3.72 -14.69
CA TYR A 64 4.27 -3.71 -15.62
C TYR A 64 4.52 -2.95 -16.93
N GLY A 65 5.67 -2.29 -17.09
CA GLY A 65 5.98 -1.51 -18.28
C GLY A 65 4.93 -0.42 -18.48
N SER A 66 4.36 -0.29 -19.68
CA SER A 66 3.26 0.63 -19.99
C SER A 66 1.85 0.02 -19.87
N ARG A 67 1.74 -1.25 -19.45
CA ARG A 67 0.48 -2.03 -19.54
C ARG A 67 -0.67 -1.49 -18.69
N LEU A 68 -0.35 -0.76 -17.62
CA LEU A 68 -1.33 -0.18 -16.69
C LEU A 68 -1.60 1.31 -16.94
N LYS A 69 -1.19 1.87 -18.09
CA LYS A 69 -1.40 3.29 -18.41
C LYS A 69 -2.87 3.67 -18.60
N GLU A 70 -3.67 2.74 -19.08
CA GLU A 70 -5.08 2.99 -19.33
C GLU A 70 -5.83 3.14 -18.01
N ASN A 71 -6.59 4.23 -17.87
CA ASN A 71 -7.40 4.49 -16.70
C ASN A 71 -8.69 3.67 -16.74
N ASN A 72 -8.63 2.44 -16.23
CA ASN A 72 -9.80 1.58 -16.07
C ASN A 72 -9.79 0.89 -14.69
N ASN A 73 -10.97 0.39 -14.27
CA ASN A 73 -11.15 -0.22 -12.95
C ASN A 73 -10.22 -1.43 -12.71
N LYS A 74 -9.91 -2.20 -13.76
CA LYS A 74 -9.00 -3.35 -13.67
C LYS A 74 -7.58 -2.90 -13.31
N ASN A 75 -7.04 -1.94 -14.04
CA ASN A 75 -5.72 -1.38 -13.81
C ASN A 75 -5.65 -0.68 -12.46
N HIS A 76 -6.67 0.12 -12.11
CA HIS A 76 -6.78 0.75 -10.80
C HIS A 76 -6.66 -0.28 -9.66
N ASN A 77 -7.40 -1.39 -9.74
CA ASN A 77 -7.34 -2.44 -8.72
C ASN A 77 -5.98 -3.15 -8.65
N ILE A 78 -5.30 -3.34 -9.78
CA ILE A 78 -3.94 -3.90 -9.82
C ILE A 78 -2.96 -2.94 -9.12
N ILE A 79 -3.02 -1.65 -9.45
CA ILE A 79 -2.16 -0.62 -8.85
C ILE A 79 -2.43 -0.49 -7.36
N ARG A 80 -3.71 -0.51 -6.94
CA ARG A 80 -4.11 -0.50 -5.52
C ARG A 80 -3.47 -1.65 -4.76
N LYS A 81 -3.64 -2.89 -5.23
CA LYS A 81 -3.06 -4.08 -4.59
C LYS A 81 -1.54 -4.03 -4.54
N PHE A 82 -0.91 -3.62 -5.64
CA PHE A 82 0.55 -3.49 -5.68
C PHE A 82 1.05 -2.46 -4.66
N SER A 83 0.41 -1.29 -4.60
CA SER A 83 0.78 -0.20 -3.70
C SER A 83 0.68 -0.60 -2.23
N LEU A 84 -0.42 -1.26 -1.84
CA LEU A 84 -0.61 -1.76 -0.49
C LEU A 84 0.49 -2.75 -0.10
N ASN A 85 0.76 -3.74 -0.95
CA ASN A 85 1.79 -4.74 -0.68
C ASN A 85 3.19 -4.11 -0.58
N TRP A 86 3.48 -3.12 -1.44
CA TRP A 86 4.74 -2.39 -1.41
C TRP A 86 4.93 -1.64 -0.09
N ILE A 87 3.91 -0.89 0.36
CA ILE A 87 3.96 -0.12 1.60
C ILE A 87 4.09 -1.04 2.83
N VAL A 88 3.30 -2.12 2.89
CA VAL A 88 3.38 -3.09 3.99
C VAL A 88 4.76 -3.74 4.05
N LYS A 89 5.40 -3.98 2.89
CA LYS A 89 6.76 -4.51 2.84
C LYS A 89 7.78 -3.51 3.40
N GLN A 90 7.66 -2.21 3.08
CA GLN A 90 8.53 -1.17 3.64
C GLN A 90 8.34 -1.03 5.15
N ILE A 91 7.08 -0.97 5.61
CA ILE A 91 6.77 -0.93 7.06
C ILE A 91 7.42 -2.11 7.79
N LYS A 92 7.30 -3.33 7.25
CA LYS A 92 7.94 -4.53 7.84
C LYS A 92 9.46 -4.42 7.86
N HIS A 93 10.06 -3.87 6.81
CA HIS A 93 11.50 -3.66 6.73
C HIS A 93 11.97 -2.66 7.79
N ASP A 94 11.34 -1.49 7.87
CA ASP A 94 11.67 -0.43 8.82
C ASP A 94 11.51 -0.89 10.27
N LEU A 95 10.41 -1.59 10.58
CA LEU A 95 10.19 -2.17 11.90
C LEU A 95 11.30 -3.18 12.27
N ASN A 96 11.74 -3.99 11.32
CA ASN A 96 12.83 -4.94 11.55
C ASN A 96 14.16 -4.23 11.80
N LEU A 97 14.46 -3.14 11.07
CA LEU A 97 15.65 -2.31 11.31
C LEU A 97 15.65 -1.69 12.71
N LEU A 98 14.48 -1.32 13.22
CA LEU A 98 14.31 -0.80 14.59
C LEU A 98 14.27 -1.91 15.67
N GLY A 99 14.46 -3.18 15.30
CA GLY A 99 14.37 -4.31 16.22
C GLY A 99 12.94 -4.61 16.71
N VAL A 100 11.93 -4.02 16.09
CA VAL A 100 10.52 -4.20 16.44
C VAL A 100 9.93 -5.38 15.67
N LYS A 101 9.75 -6.50 16.35
CA LYS A 101 9.07 -7.69 15.80
C LYS A 101 7.58 -7.68 16.12
N PHE A 102 6.74 -7.94 15.12
CA PHE A 102 5.31 -8.22 15.30
C PHE A 102 5.04 -9.70 15.02
N ASP A 103 4.08 -10.28 15.74
CA ASP A 103 3.72 -11.70 15.61
C ASP A 103 2.74 -11.90 14.44
N SER A 104 1.92 -10.89 14.12
CA SER A 104 0.99 -10.94 12.99
C SER A 104 0.64 -9.55 12.43
N PHE A 105 0.27 -9.51 11.15
CA PHE A 105 -0.24 -8.33 10.45
C PHE A 105 -1.64 -8.65 9.92
N TYR A 106 -2.63 -7.82 10.23
CA TYR A 106 -4.03 -8.04 9.86
C TYR A 106 -4.53 -6.92 8.94
N SER A 107 -5.13 -7.30 7.81
CA SER A 107 -5.81 -6.40 6.88
C SER A 107 -7.29 -6.26 7.25
N GLU A 108 -7.78 -5.02 7.28
CA GLU A 108 -9.21 -4.74 7.47
C GLU A 108 -10.06 -5.33 6.34
N ASN A 109 -9.60 -5.23 5.09
CA ASN A 109 -10.29 -5.80 3.94
C ASN A 109 -10.42 -7.34 4.05
N GLU A 110 -9.37 -8.02 4.51
CA GLU A 110 -9.42 -9.47 4.77
C GLU A 110 -10.38 -9.80 5.91
N LEU A 111 -10.39 -9.00 6.97
CA LEU A 111 -11.31 -9.17 8.11
C LEU A 111 -12.77 -9.03 7.69
N VAL A 112 -13.11 -8.00 6.90
CA VAL A 112 -14.47 -7.77 6.39
C VAL A 112 -14.91 -8.92 5.49
N LYS A 113 -14.05 -9.38 4.57
CA LYS A 113 -14.36 -10.55 3.72
C LYS A 113 -14.62 -11.79 4.55
N LYS A 114 -13.74 -12.08 5.53
CA LYS A 114 -13.88 -13.25 6.40
C LYS A 114 -15.19 -13.20 7.21
N LYS A 115 -15.56 -12.04 7.75
CA LYS A 115 -16.85 -11.85 8.42
C LYS A 115 -18.02 -12.12 7.48
N LYS A 116 -17.95 -11.71 6.22
CA LYS A 116 -19.02 -11.96 5.23
C LYS A 116 -19.25 -13.45 4.96
N TYR A 117 -18.23 -14.30 5.07
CA TYR A 117 -18.35 -15.77 4.90
C TYR A 117 -18.86 -16.50 6.15
N LEU A 118 -18.90 -15.86 7.32
CA LEU A 118 -19.38 -16.46 8.57
C LEU A 118 -20.89 -16.27 8.79
N TYR A 119 -21.56 -15.49 7.93
CA TYR A 119 -23.01 -15.20 8.01
C TYR A 119 -23.76 -15.66 6.74
N VAL A 120 -23.23 -16.67 6.04
CA VAL A 120 -23.91 -17.36 4.92
C VAL A 120 -24.05 -18.84 5.22
#